data_AF-A0A143G966-F1
#
_entry.id   AF-A0A143G966-F1
#
_cell.length_a   1.000
_cell.length_b   1.000
_cell.length_c   1.000
_cell.angle_alpha   90.00
_cell.angle_beta   90.00
_cell.angle_gamma   90.00
#
_symmetry.space_group_name_H-M   'P 1'
#
loop_
_entity.id
_entity.type
_entity.pdbx_description
1 polymer ?
#
loop_
_entity_poly.entity_id
_entity_poly.type
_entity_poly.pdbx_seq_one_letter_code
_entity_poly.pdbx_strand_id
1 'polypeptide(L)' 'MENSNKKYGVTIVSRPKIKATKELNLSGKEGEQIVKSETKLVLMRHQKTFKRLEDM' A
#
# COMPACT_ATOMS: atom_id res chain seq x y z
N MET A 1 -31.86 3.66 27.15
CA MET A 1 -31.03 4.71 26.53
C MET A 1 -31.77 5.19 25.30
N GLU A 2 -32.47 6.32 25.41
CA GLU A 2 -33.16 6.91 24.28
C GLU A 2 -32.16 7.34 23.20
N ASN A 3 -32.41 6.90 21.97
CA ASN A 3 -31.52 7.06 20.84
C ASN A 3 -31.28 8.56 20.52
N SER A 4 -30.03 8.98 20.64
CA SER A 4 -29.51 10.35 20.47
C SER A 4 -29.71 10.99 19.09
N ASN A 5 -30.36 10.31 18.14
CA ASN A 5 -30.43 10.71 16.73
C ASN A 5 -31.62 11.61 16.38
N LYS A 6 -32.71 11.59 17.17
CA LYS A 6 -33.87 12.47 16.94
C LYS A 6 -33.55 13.96 17.15
N LYS A 7 -32.51 14.26 17.95
CA LYS A 7 -32.07 15.63 18.24
C LYS A 7 -31.62 16.41 16.99
N TYR A 8 -31.13 15.73 15.96
CA TYR A 8 -30.54 16.37 14.79
C TYR A 8 -31.37 16.18 13.50
N GLY A 9 -32.56 15.55 13.57
CA GLY A 9 -33.44 15.39 12.42
C GLY A 9 -32.88 14.52 11.28
N VAL A 10 -31.84 13.72 11.53
CA VAL A 10 -31.16 12.93 10.50
C VAL A 10 -31.65 11.49 10.49
N THR A 11 -32.12 11.03 9.33
CA THR A 11 -32.45 9.62 9.07
C THR A 11 -31.18 8.83 8.78
N ILE A 12 -30.88 7.81 9.59
CA ILE A 12 -29.76 6.90 9.33
C ILE A 12 -30.12 5.99 8.16
N VAL A 13 -29.45 6.18 7.04
CA VAL A 13 -29.52 5.30 5.88
C VAL A 13 -28.45 4.21 5.98
N SER A 14 -28.82 2.97 5.65
CA SER A 14 -27.85 1.88 5.53
C SER A 14 -26.93 2.14 4.34
N ARG A 15 -25.63 2.30 4.61
CA ARG A 15 -24.62 2.49 3.56
C ARG A 15 -23.96 1.15 3.24
N PRO A 16 -23.72 0.84 1.95
CA PRO A 16 -22.96 -0.35 1.58
C PRO A 16 -21.54 -0.26 2.15
N LYS A 17 -21.05 -1.35 2.74
CA LYS A 17 -19.65 -1.45 3.19
C LYS A 17 -18.76 -1.69 1.98
N ILE A 18 -18.12 -0.64 1.50
CA ILE A 18 -17.10 -0.73 0.46
C ILE A 18 -15.82 -1.29 1.09
N LYS A 19 -15.38 -2.48 0.65
CA LYS A 19 -14.08 -3.03 1.05
C LYS A 19 -13.00 -2.36 0.21
N ALA A 20 -11.97 -1.84 0.87
CA ALA A 20 -10.80 -1.35 0.14
C ALA A 20 -10.07 -2.53 -0.51
N THR A 21 -9.91 -2.49 -1.84
CA THR A 21 -8.98 -3.36 -2.57
C THR A 21 -7.57 -2.82 -2.36
N LYS A 22 -6.75 -3.55 -1.60
CA LYS A 22 -5.34 -3.23 -1.40
C LYS A 22 -4.51 -4.02 -2.41
N GLU A 23 -4.49 -3.55 -3.65
CA GLU A 23 -3.67 -4.12 -4.70
C GLU A 23 -2.47 -3.21 -4.97
N LEU A 24 -1.25 -3.76 -4.89
CA LEU A 24 -0.04 -3.03 -5.21
C LEU A 24 0.16 -3.04 -6.73
N ASN A 25 -0.04 -1.89 -7.37
CA ASN A 25 0.21 -1.73 -8.80
C ASN A 25 1.59 -1.12 -9.05
N LEU A 26 2.50 -1.92 -9.62
CA LEU A 26 3.88 -1.49 -9.92
C LEU A 26 4.05 -0.87 -11.32
N SER A 27 2.98 -0.81 -12.13
CA SER A 27 3.06 -0.37 -13.53
C SER A 27 3.11 1.16 -13.69
N GLY A 28 2.70 1.91 -12.66
CA GLY A 28 2.70 3.36 -12.67
C GLY A 28 4.03 3.98 -12.24
N LYS A 29 4.16 5.30 -12.38
CA LYS A 29 5.37 6.05 -11.96
C LYS A 29 5.75 5.85 -10.50
N GLU A 30 4.75 5.72 -9.62
CA GLU A 30 4.95 5.43 -8.20
C GLU A 30 5.48 4.02 -7.99
N GLY A 31 4.94 3.05 -8.74
CA GLY A 31 5.43 1.68 -8.78
C GLY A 31 6.88 1.58 -9.24
N GLU A 32 7.23 2.32 -10.29
CA GLU A 32 8.61 2.41 -10.77
C GLU A 32 9.57 2.96 -9.70
N GLN A 33 9.14 3.98 -8.94
CA GLN A 33 9.95 4.49 -7.83
C GLN A 33 10.16 3.45 -6.73
N ILE A 34 9.12 2.70 -6.36
CA ILE A 34 9.22 1.63 -5.37
C ILE A 34 10.24 0.59 -5.82
N VAL A 35 10.14 0.13 -7.07
CA VAL A 35 11.09 -0.85 -7.62
C VAL A 35 12.52 -0.31 -7.55
N LYS A 36 12.74 0.95 -7.95
CA LYS A 36 14.07 1.56 -7.90
C LYS A 36 14.63 1.67 -6.47
N SER A 37 13.82 2.11 -5.50
CA SER A 37 14.27 2.28 -4.12
C SER A 37 14.62 0.94 -3.48
N GLU A 38 13.76 -0.07 -3.66
CA GLU A 38 13.99 -1.40 -3.10
C GLU A 38 15.18 -2.08 -3.77
N THR A 39 15.31 -2.00 -5.09
CA THR A 39 16.45 -2.55 -5.83
C THR A 39 17.77 -1.93 -5.35
N LYS A 40 17.79 -0.61 -5.15
CA LYS A 40 18.97 0.09 -4.62
C LYS A 40 19.36 -0.41 -3.23
N LEU A 41 18.38 -0.58 -2.33
CA LEU A 41 18.63 -1.09 -0.98
C LEU A 41 19.18 -2.52 -1.01
N VAL A 42 18.61 -3.38 -1.85
CA VAL A 42 19.06 -4.77 -2.02
C VAL A 42 20.51 -4.83 -2.51
N LEU A 43 20.86 -4.04 -3.53
CA LEU A 43 22.23 -3.95 -4.06
C LEU A 43 23.22 -3.50 -2.99
N MET A 44 22.87 -2.46 -2.20
CA MET A 44 23.72 -1.98 -1.12
C MET A 44 23.90 -3.03 -0.02
N ARG A 45 22.83 -3.71 0.36
CA ARG A 45 22.85 -4.71 1.45
C ARG A 45 23.63 -5.96 1.08
N HIS A 46 23.56 -6.39 -0.18
CA HIS A 46 24.11 -7.67 -0.65
C HIS A 46 25.28 -7.51 -1.64
N GLN A 47 26.06 -6.44 -1.51
CA GLN A 47 27.15 -6.12 -2.45
C GLN A 47 28.14 -7.28 -2.65
N LYS A 48 28.54 -7.99 -1.57
CA LYS A 48 29.46 -9.14 -1.65
C LYS A 48 28.86 -10.32 -2.43
N THR A 49 27.57 -10.56 -2.28
CA THR A 49 26.86 -11.63 -2.99
C THR A 49 26.78 -11.31 -4.47
N PHE A 50 26.42 -10.07 -4.82
CA PHE A 50 26.38 -9.65 -6.22
C PHE A 50 27.76 -9.67 -6.87
N LYS A 51 28.82 -9.25 -6.15
CA LYS A 51 30.19 -9.35 -6.66
C LYS A 51 30.60 -10.81 -6.93
N ARG A 52 30.26 -11.74 -6.03
CA ARG A 52 30.54 -13.16 -6.25
C ARG A 52 29.74 -13.75 -7.42
N LEU A 53 28.53 -13.26 -7.67
CA LEU A 53 27.71 -13.67 -8.81
C LEU A 53 28.22 -13.10 -10.14
N GLU A 54 28.83 -11.91 -10.13
CA GLU A 54 29.48 -11.33 -11.32
C GLU A 54 30.68 -12.17 -11.77
N ASP A 55 31.40 -12.77 -10.82
CA ASP A 55 32.56 -13.62 -11.08
C ASP A 55 32.20 -15.08 -11.47
N MET A 56 30.91 -15.46 -11.46
CA MET A 56 30.42 -16.81 -11.82
C MET A 56 29.97 -16.88 -13.28
#